data_AF-A0A7C6EIK3-F1
#
_entry.id   AF-A0A7C6EIK3-F1
#
_cell.length_a   1.000
_cell.length_b   1.000
_cell.length_c   1.000
_cell.angle_alpha   90.00
_cell.angle_beta   90.00
_cell.angle_gamma   90.00
#
_symmetry.space_group_name_H-M   'P 1'
#
loop_
_entity.id
_entity.type
_entity.pdbx_description
1 polymer ?
#
loop_
_entity_poly.entity_id
_entity_poly.type
_entity_poly.pdbx_seq_one_letter_code
_entity_poly.pdbx_strand_id
1 'polypeptide(L)' 'MKKTTILEMLEDLCRKLSIIVKYDRFFGKGGYCRVRQKSFFIINESLSNATKEDIFIRELKHLNFDPELIPPKLKEMFNK' A
#
# COMPACT_ATOMS: atom_id res chain seq x y z
N MET A 1 13.56 -10.03 -0.10
CA MET A 1 13.44 -9.07 1.02
C MET A 1 12.51 -9.67 2.07
N LYS A 2 12.87 -9.65 3.35
CA LYS A 2 11.96 -10.05 4.44
C LYS A 2 10.97 -8.91 4.68
N LYS A 3 9.67 -9.16 4.52
CA LYS A 3 8.64 -8.16 4.75
C LYS A 3 8.45 -7.95 6.26
N THR A 4 8.08 -6.73 6.64
CA THR A 4 7.58 -6.46 7.99
C THR A 4 6.13 -6.95 8.08
N THR A 5 5.67 -7.20 9.30
CA THR A 5 4.25 -7.51 9.54
C THR A 5 3.35 -6.37 9.07
N ILE A 6 3.81 -5.12 9.13
CA ILE A 6 3.04 -3.95 8.68
C ILE A 6 2.84 -3.98 7.17
N LEU A 7 3.92 -4.24 6.41
CA LEU A 7 3.87 -4.31 4.96
C LEU A 7 2.92 -5.44 4.49
N GLU A 8 2.94 -6.59 5.17
CA GLU A 8 2.01 -7.69 4.90
C GLU A 8 0.55 -7.31 5.17
N MET A 9 0.28 -6.57 6.26
CA MET A 9 -1.07 -6.08 6.57
C MET A 9 -1.56 -5.05 5.54
N LEU A 10 -0.68 -4.18 5.04
CA LEU A 10 -1.02 -3.20 4.00
C LEU A 10 -1.33 -3.88 2.66
N GLU A 11 -0.57 -4.92 2.31
CA GLU A 11 -0.84 -5.75 1.14
C GLU A 11 -2.18 -6.49 1.25
N ASP A 12 -2.51 -7.02 2.43
CA ASP A 12 -3.80 -7.67 2.69
C ASP A 12 -4.97 -6.69 2.58
N LEU A 13 -4.81 -5.47 3.11
CA LEU A 13 -5.79 -4.40 2.94
C LEU A 13 -5.98 -4.06 1.46
N CYS A 14 -4.89 -3.90 0.71
CA CYS A 14 -4.96 -3.66 -0.74
C CYS A 14 -5.71 -4.79 -1.45
N ARG A 15 -5.46 -6.05 -1.10
CA ARG A 15 -6.16 -7.21 -1.64
C ARG A 15 -7.67 -7.16 -1.37
N LYS A 16 -8.08 -6.82 -0.14
CA LYS A 16 -9.50 -6.65 0.23
C LYS A 16 -10.17 -5.53 -0.58
N LEU A 17 -9.43 -4.46 -0.87
CA LEU A 17 -9.89 -3.34 -1.70
C LEU A 17 -9.81 -3.61 -3.21
N SER A 18 -9.49 -4.85 -3.63
CA SER A 18 -9.28 -5.22 -5.03
C SER A 18 -8.19 -4.38 -5.72
N ILE A 19 -7.19 -3.94 -4.97
CA ILE A 19 -6.02 -3.21 -5.45
C ILE A 19 -4.87 -4.20 -5.65
N ILE A 20 -4.32 -4.24 -6.85
CA ILE A 20 -3.25 -5.16 -7.23
C ILE A 20 -1.90 -4.53 -6.86
N VAL A 21 -1.18 -5.14 -5.92
CA VAL A 21 0.19 -4.72 -5.56
C VAL A 21 1.20 -5.42 -6.47
N LYS A 22 2.08 -4.65 -7.11
CA LYS A 22 3.22 -5.14 -7.88
C LYS A 22 4.50 -4.49 -7.40
N TYR A 23 5.51 -5.32 -7.20
CA TYR A 23 6.87 -4.89 -6.93
C TYR A 23 7.71 -5.06 -8.20
N ASP A 24 8.42 -4.02 -8.59
CA ASP A 24 9.26 -4.04 -9.79
C ASP A 24 10.48 -3.13 -9.64
N ARG A 25 11.50 -3.27 -10.49
CA ARG A 25 12.67 -2.39 -10.55
C ARG A 25 12.46 -1.31 -11.61
N PHE A 26 12.41 -0.05 -11.19
CA PHE A 26 12.29 1.09 -12.09
C PHE A 26 12.84 2.35 -11.44
N PHE A 27 12.94 3.43 -12.23
CA PHE A 27 13.36 4.73 -11.71
C PHE A 27 12.20 5.41 -10.97
N GLY A 28 12.44 5.79 -9.71
CA GLY A 28 11.44 6.44 -8.85
C GLY A 28 10.89 5.51 -7.74
N LYS A 29 9.92 6.03 -6.98
CA LYS A 29 9.38 5.33 -5.81
C LYS A 29 8.19 4.41 -6.14
N GLY A 30 7.37 4.81 -7.10
CA GLY A 30 6.08 4.20 -7.37
C GLY A 30 4.94 4.87 -6.59
N GLY A 31 3.76 4.25 -6.60
CA GLY A 31 2.55 4.77 -5.97
C GLY A 31 1.28 4.05 -6.41
N TYR A 32 0.14 4.63 -6.03
CA TYR A 32 -1.18 4.18 -6.45
C TYR A 32 -1.53 4.72 -7.83
N CYS A 33 -2.10 3.88 -8.69
CA CYS A 33 -2.65 4.29 -9.97
C CYS A 33 -3.87 3.46 -10.36
N ARG A 34 -4.68 3.98 -11.29
CA ARG A 34 -5.81 3.27 -11.86
C ARG A 34 -5.64 3.13 -13.36
N VAL A 35 -5.71 1.90 -13.87
CA VAL A 35 -5.56 1.59 -15.30
C VAL A 35 -6.74 0.74 -15.73
N ARG A 36 -7.49 1.21 -16.74
CA ARG A 36 -8.63 0.48 -17.33
C ARG A 36 -9.56 -0.09 -16.25
N GLN A 37 -10.01 0.78 -15.33
CA GLN A 37 -10.88 0.46 -14.18
C GLN A 37 -10.23 -0.34 -13.04
N LYS A 38 -9.02 -0.89 -13.21
CA LYS A 38 -8.33 -1.65 -12.17
C LYS A 38 -7.40 -0.76 -11.36
N SER A 39 -7.40 -0.95 -10.05
CA SER A 39 -6.52 -0.27 -9.11
C SER A 39 -5.21 -1.03 -8.95
N PHE A 40 -4.09 -0.31 -8.97
CA PHE A 40 -2.76 -0.87 -8.80
C PHE A 40 -1.95 -0.07 -7.79
N PHE A 41 -1.12 -0.77 -7.02
CA PHE A 41 0.07 -0.20 -6.41
C PHE A 41 1.28 -0.73 -7.16
N ILE A 42 2.07 0.17 -7.75
CA ILE A 42 3.36 -0.19 -8.33
C ILE A 42 4.43 0.36 -7.41
N ILE A 43 5.24 -0.49 -6.81
CA ILE A 43 6.23 -0.10 -5.80
C ILE A 43 7.61 -0.56 -6.25
N ASN A 44 8.60 0.34 -6.14
CA ASN A 44 9.96 -0.02 -6.45
C ASN A 44 10.51 -1.03 -5.42
N GLU A 45 10.89 -2.22 -5.89
CA GLU A 45 11.34 -3.29 -5.01
C GLU A 45 12.65 -2.98 -4.28
N SER A 46 13.48 -2.07 -4.82
CA SER A 46 14.77 -1.68 -4.24
C SER A 46 14.66 -0.81 -2.98
N LEU A 47 13.47 -0.26 -2.70
CA LEU A 47 13.26 0.62 -1.55
C LEU A 47 13.37 -0.12 -0.21
N SER A 48 13.58 0.61 0.89
CA SER A 48 13.46 0.00 2.23
C SER A 48 12.00 -0.35 2.56
N ASN A 49 11.76 -1.29 3.48
CA ASN A 49 10.40 -1.62 3.93
C ASN A 49 9.67 -0.39 4.47
N ALA A 50 10.34 0.44 5.29
CA ALA A 50 9.76 1.65 5.84
C ALA A 50 9.29 2.62 4.73
N THR A 51 10.11 2.81 3.69
CA THR A 51 9.73 3.66 2.56
C THR A 51 8.54 3.09 1.79
N LYS A 52 8.42 1.77 1.65
CA LYS A 52 7.26 1.13 1.01
C LYS A 52 6.00 1.32 1.85
N GLU A 53 6.10 1.12 3.16
CA GLU A 53 5.00 1.34 4.11
C GLU A 53 4.48 2.79 4.03
N ASP A 54 5.39 3.78 4.02
CA ASP A 54 5.03 5.20 3.87
C ASP A 54 4.27 5.47 2.57
N ILE A 55 4.69 4.86 1.45
CA ILE A 55 4.01 4.99 0.16
C ILE A 55 2.58 4.44 0.26
N PHE A 56 2.42 3.24 0.82
CA PHE A 56 1.09 2.66 1.02
C PHE A 56 0.21 3.57 1.87
N ILE A 57 0.67 3.99 3.05
CA ILE A 57 -0.11 4.78 3.98
C ILE A 57 -0.52 6.11 3.34
N ARG A 58 0.43 6.82 2.72
CA ARG A 58 0.16 8.09 2.06
C ARG A 58 -0.93 7.96 1.00
N GLU A 59 -0.77 7.01 0.09
CA GLU A 59 -1.71 6.85 -1.03
C GLU A 59 -3.07 6.30 -0.56
N LEU A 60 -3.07 5.35 0.38
CA LEU A 60 -4.31 4.81 0.96
C LEU A 60 -5.06 5.90 1.76
N LYS A 61 -4.39 6.84 2.45
CA LYS A 61 -5.06 7.98 3.11
C LYS A 61 -5.94 8.79 2.15
N HIS A 62 -5.58 8.83 0.87
CA HIS A 62 -6.33 9.57 -0.15
C HIS A 62 -7.46 8.76 -0.78
N LEU A 63 -7.55 7.46 -0.50
CA LEU A 63 -8.65 6.63 -0.97
C LEU A 63 -9.78 6.65 0.07
N ASN A 64 -10.99 7.03 -0.34
CA ASN A 64 -12.17 6.86 0.48
C ASN A 64 -12.55 5.37 0.50
N PHE A 65 -12.17 4.66 1.55
CA PHE A 65 -12.62 3.29 1.83
C PHE A 65 -13.25 3.18 3.21
N ASP A 66 -14.00 2.10 3.39
CA ASP A 66 -14.72 1.80 4.62
C ASP A 66 -13.73 1.63 5.80
N PRO A 67 -13.87 2.42 6.88
CA PRO A 67 -13.06 2.29 8.09
C PRO A 67 -13.14 0.92 8.77
N GLU A 68 -14.18 0.13 8.52
CA GLU A 68 -14.34 -1.23 9.04
C GLU A 68 -13.37 -2.23 8.39
N LEU A 69 -12.89 -1.93 7.17
CA LEU A 69 -11.93 -2.78 6.47
C LEU A 69 -10.50 -2.64 7.02
N ILE A 70 -10.23 -1.61 7.82
CA ILE A 70 -8.90 -1.29 8.34
C ILE A 70 -8.65 -2.08 9.63
N PRO A 71 -7.62 -2.94 9.67
CA PRO A 71 -7.17 -3.55 10.92
C PRO A 71 -6.87 -2.48 11.98
N PRO A 72 -7.20 -2.70 13.28
CA PRO A 72 -6.96 -1.71 14.33
C PRO A 72 -5.53 -1.16 14.36
N LYS A 73 -4.55 -2.05 14.16
CA LYS A 73 -3.12 -1.71 14.11
C LYS A 73 -2.74 -0.79 12.95
N LEU A 74 -3.46 -0.84 11.81
CA LEU A 74 -3.24 0.09 10.71
C LEU A 74 -3.98 1.42 10.95
N LYS A 75 -5.12 1.44 11.66
CA LYS A 75 -5.85 2.68 11.98
C LYS A 75 -4.99 3.71 12.70
N GLU A 76 -4.15 3.26 13.63
CA GLU A 76 -3.20 4.15 14.33
C GLU A 76 -2.21 4.83 13.38
N MET A 77 -1.82 4.16 12.29
CA MET A 77 -0.90 4.69 11.29
C MET A 77 -1.59 5.70 10.35
N PHE A 78 -2.90 5.56 10.12
CA PHE A 78 -3.68 6.50 9.32
C PHE A 78 -3.94 7.82 10.06
N ASN A 79 -4.06 7.79 11.38
CA ASN A 79 -4.37 8.96 12.21
C ASN A 79 -3.13 9.78 12.64
N LYS A 80 -1.93 9.31 12.32
CA LYS A 80 -0.67 9.98 12.61
C LYS A 80 -0.25 10.89 11.45
#